data_AF-A0A7U9WZ90-F1
#
_entry.id   AF-A0A7U9WZ90-F1
#
_cell.length_a   1.000
_cell.length_b   1.000
_cell.length_c   1.000
_cell.angle_alpha   90.00
_cell.angle_beta   90.00
_cell.angle_gamma   90.00
#
_symmetry.space_group_name_H-M   'P 1'
#
loop_
_entity.id
_entity.type
_entity.pdbx_description
1 polymer ?
#
loop_
_entity_poly.entity_id
_entity_poly.type
_entity_poly.pdbx_seq_one_letter_code
_entity_poly.pdbx_strand_id
1 'polypeptide(L)'
;MELDEREDMGFIQVKWSAKLYGTVEMKARYWLHQKGSENFYGELDFIKQHFQELYDKLLENLFEEYSENPLLDVWNEETGESERIMFATKEEMHPYLGMTPCIDVKSFKDKVYLGLTFYQHNRLSIEHGICAIFDKLELFLVDSYDFEGILDNLKYRYKSGS
;
A
#
# COMPACT_ATOMS: atom_id res chain seq x y z
N MET A 1 -23.11 21.69 7.11
CA MET A 1 -22.52 21.63 5.76
C MET A 1 -22.21 20.16 5.53
N GLU A 2 -22.98 19.52 4.66
CA GLU A 2 -23.07 18.07 4.51
C GLU A 2 -21.83 17.48 3.86
N LEU A 3 -21.21 16.51 4.52
CA LEU A 3 -20.49 15.39 3.90
C LEU A 3 -20.78 14.16 4.78
N ASP A 4 -21.90 13.49 4.52
CA ASP A 4 -22.16 12.14 5.04
C ASP A 4 -21.54 11.14 4.03
N GLU A 5 -20.23 11.26 3.80
CA GLU A 5 -19.43 10.33 2.99
C GLU A 5 -19.05 9.15 3.89
N ARG A 6 -19.99 8.25 4.15
CA ARG A 6 -19.70 7.06 4.96
C ARG A 6 -18.83 6.09 4.15
N GLU A 7 -17.57 5.96 4.56
CA GLU A 7 -16.66 4.88 4.15
C GLU A 7 -17.34 3.51 4.27
N ASP A 8 -17.09 2.62 3.32
CA ASP A 8 -17.46 1.20 3.45
C ASP A 8 -16.20 0.38 3.76
N MET A 9 -16.30 -0.52 4.74
CA MET A 9 -15.17 -1.28 5.24
C MET A 9 -15.52 -2.76 5.35
N GLY A 10 -14.55 -3.61 5.04
CA GLY A 10 -14.78 -5.04 5.10
C GLY A 10 -13.52 -5.87 4.97
N PHE A 11 -13.72 -7.12 4.60
CA PHE A 11 -12.63 -8.06 4.36
C PHE A 11 -12.81 -8.74 3.02
N ILE A 12 -11.67 -8.99 2.37
CA ILE A 12 -11.58 -9.66 1.09
C ILE A 12 -10.53 -10.76 1.17
N GLN A 13 -10.82 -11.90 0.53
CA GLN A 13 -9.85 -12.98 0.38
C GLN A 13 -9.10 -12.78 -0.93
N VAL A 14 -7.78 -12.72 -0.86
CA VAL A 14 -6.90 -12.53 -2.02
C VAL A 14 -5.90 -13.67 -2.11
N LYS A 15 -5.48 -14.00 -3.33
CA LYS A 15 -4.35 -14.93 -3.53
C LYS A 15 -3.07 -14.32 -2.98
N TRP A 16 -2.30 -15.15 -2.31
CA TRP A 16 -1.07 -14.77 -1.64
C TRP A 16 0.10 -15.69 -2.00
N SER A 17 1.33 -15.19 -1.83
CA SER A 17 2.53 -15.98 -2.01
C SER A 17 2.81 -16.86 -0.79
N ALA A 18 2.63 -18.18 -0.95
CA ALA A 18 2.98 -19.15 0.09
C ALA A 18 4.47 -19.12 0.46
N LYS A 19 5.34 -18.67 -0.46
CA LYS A 19 6.77 -18.47 -0.18
C LYS A 19 7.01 -17.38 0.88
N LEU A 20 6.14 -16.38 0.94
CA LEU A 20 6.30 -15.19 1.78
C LEU A 20 5.67 -15.35 3.17
N TYR A 21 4.41 -15.81 3.24
CA TYR A 21 3.69 -15.98 4.53
C TYR A 21 3.30 -17.42 4.87
N GLY A 22 3.74 -18.42 4.10
CA GLY A 22 3.37 -19.82 4.34
C GLY A 22 1.91 -20.17 4.01
N THR A 23 1.14 -19.25 3.42
CA THR A 23 -0.26 -19.44 3.01
C THR A 23 -0.48 -19.00 1.56
N VAL A 24 -1.42 -19.66 0.87
CA VAL A 24 -1.80 -19.35 -0.54
C VAL A 24 -2.91 -18.31 -0.65
N GLU A 25 -3.56 -17.99 0.46
CA GLU A 25 -4.63 -16.99 0.56
C GLU A 25 -4.42 -16.16 1.82
N MET A 26 -4.86 -14.90 1.74
CA MET A 26 -4.83 -13.96 2.85
C MET A 26 -6.15 -13.19 2.92
N LYS A 27 -6.65 -13.02 4.15
CA LYS A 27 -7.80 -12.16 4.43
C LYS A 27 -7.33 -10.72 4.65
N ALA A 28 -7.42 -9.89 3.63
CA ALA A 28 -7.09 -8.47 3.70
C ALA A 28 -8.29 -7.65 4.22
N ARG A 29 -8.01 -6.59 5.00
CA ARG A 29 -8.99 -5.54 5.26
C ARG A 29 -9.06 -4.63 4.04
N TYR A 30 -10.23 -4.09 3.72
CA TYR A 30 -10.36 -3.01 2.75
C TYR A 30 -11.14 -1.81 3.29
N TRP A 31 -10.86 -0.65 2.72
CA TRP A 31 -11.61 0.60 2.86
C TRP A 31 -11.97 1.17 1.50
N LEU A 32 -13.27 1.42 1.30
CA LEU A 32 -13.80 2.18 0.18
C LEU A 32 -14.10 3.59 0.68
N HIS A 33 -13.28 4.55 0.29
CA HIS A 33 -13.34 5.93 0.78
C HIS A 33 -14.51 6.74 0.22
N GLN A 34 -15.39 6.11 -0.56
CA GLN A 34 -16.59 6.71 -1.15
C GLN A 34 -17.70 5.64 -1.22
N LYS A 35 -18.95 6.02 -0.90
CA LYS A 35 -20.09 5.08 -0.92
C LYS A 35 -20.73 4.99 -2.31
N GLY A 36 -21.01 3.77 -2.76
CA GLY A 36 -22.05 3.53 -3.77
C GLY A 36 -21.70 3.78 -5.24
N SER A 37 -20.42 3.76 -5.62
CA SER A 37 -20.09 3.56 -7.04
C SER A 37 -20.16 2.07 -7.35
N GLU A 38 -20.95 1.66 -8.36
CA GLU A 38 -20.97 0.26 -8.84
C GLU A 38 -19.56 -0.22 -9.22
N ASN A 39 -18.67 0.72 -9.54
CA ASN A 39 -17.31 0.46 -9.96
C ASN A 39 -16.42 -0.15 -8.86
N PHE A 40 -16.66 0.12 -7.57
CA PHE A 40 -15.78 -0.39 -6.50
C PHE A 40 -15.88 -1.90 -6.28
N TYR A 41 -17.02 -2.53 -6.56
CA TYR A 41 -17.09 -3.99 -6.54
C TYR A 41 -16.25 -4.60 -7.66
N GLY A 42 -16.21 -3.95 -8.83
CA GLY A 42 -15.31 -4.31 -9.93
C GLY A 42 -13.84 -4.18 -9.54
N GLU A 43 -13.48 -3.12 -8.82
CA GLU A 43 -12.11 -2.94 -8.29
C GLU A 43 -11.74 -3.99 -7.26
N LEU A 44 -12.65 -4.35 -6.33
CA LEU A 44 -12.39 -5.42 -5.38
C LEU A 44 -12.19 -6.78 -6.10
N ASP A 45 -12.98 -7.07 -7.13
CA ASP A 45 -12.81 -8.29 -7.93
C ASP A 45 -11.51 -8.28 -8.76
N PHE A 46 -11.11 -7.12 -9.26
CA PHE A 46 -9.80 -6.91 -9.88
C PHE A 46 -8.67 -7.18 -8.88
N ILE A 47 -8.76 -6.62 -7.67
CA ILE A 47 -7.76 -6.83 -6.61
C ILE A 47 -7.65 -8.32 -6.25
N LYS A 48 -8.76 -9.05 -6.11
CA LYS A 48 -8.71 -10.51 -5.86
C LYS A 48 -7.89 -11.28 -6.88
N GLN A 49 -7.93 -10.85 -8.14
CA GLN A 49 -7.24 -11.50 -9.25
C GLN A 49 -5.77 -11.09 -9.37
N HIS A 50 -5.47 -9.83 -9.01
CA HIS A 50 -4.17 -9.22 -9.27
C HIS A 50 -3.34 -8.88 -8.02
N PHE A 51 -3.84 -9.20 -6.81
CA PHE A 51 -3.18 -8.82 -5.56
C PHE A 51 -1.68 -9.18 -5.53
N GLN A 52 -1.34 -10.41 -5.92
CA GLN A 52 0.06 -10.87 -5.93
C GLN A 52 0.94 -10.04 -6.87
N GLU A 53 0.41 -9.61 -8.02
CA GLU A 53 1.14 -8.79 -8.99
C GLU A 53 1.34 -7.36 -8.48
N LEU A 54 0.31 -6.77 -7.86
CA LEU A 54 0.41 -5.46 -7.22
C LEU A 54 1.47 -5.48 -6.10
N TYR A 55 1.42 -6.51 -5.27
CA TYR A 55 2.37 -6.67 -4.17
C TYR A 55 3.81 -6.91 -4.66
N ASP A 56 3.98 -7.67 -5.74
CA ASP A 56 5.31 -7.93 -6.32
C ASP A 56 5.94 -6.64 -6.88
N LYS A 57 5.14 -5.79 -7.54
CA LYS A 57 5.58 -4.46 -8.02
C LYS A 57 5.98 -3.53 -6.87
N LEU A 58 5.25 -3.55 -5.76
CA LEU A 58 5.63 -2.81 -4.56
C LEU A 58 6.99 -3.29 -4.03
N LEU A 59 7.17 -4.61 -3.90
CA LEU A 59 8.43 -5.17 -3.42
C LEU A 59 9.61 -4.85 -4.35
N GLU A 60 9.41 -4.88 -5.67
CA GLU A 60 10.44 -4.49 -6.65
C GLU A 60 10.86 -3.04 -6.45
N ASN A 61 9.89 -2.13 -6.39
CA ASN A 61 10.16 -0.71 -6.24
C ASN A 61 10.86 -0.38 -4.92
N LEU A 62 10.40 -0.96 -3.81
CA LEU A 62 11.04 -0.76 -2.51
C LEU A 62 12.45 -1.34 -2.45
N PHE A 63 12.68 -2.48 -3.08
CA PHE A 63 14.00 -3.09 -3.13
C PHE A 63 14.99 -2.24 -3.93
N GLU A 64 14.55 -1.71 -5.07
CA GLU A 64 15.34 -0.77 -5.87
C GLU A 64 15.66 0.49 -5.06
N GLU A 65 14.64 1.17 -4.52
CA GLU A 65 14.81 2.39 -3.73
C GLU A 65 15.71 2.19 -2.50
N TYR A 66 15.49 1.11 -1.75
CA TYR A 66 16.30 0.78 -0.58
C TYR A 66 17.75 0.45 -0.95
N SER A 67 17.98 -0.20 -2.09
CA SER A 67 19.33 -0.53 -2.57
C SER A 67 20.12 0.71 -2.98
N GLU A 68 19.44 1.73 -3.52
CA GLU A 68 20.05 2.96 -4.00
C GLU A 68 20.17 4.04 -2.92
N ASN A 69 19.30 4.02 -1.91
CA ASN A 69 19.27 5.00 -0.84
C ASN A 69 19.98 4.49 0.43
N PRO A 70 21.21 4.97 0.73
CA PRO A 70 21.96 4.55 1.91
C PRO A 70 21.41 5.12 3.23
N LEU A 71 20.39 6.00 3.18
CA LEU A 71 19.75 6.58 4.37
C LEU A 71 18.52 5.79 4.84
N LEU A 72 18.07 4.81 4.06
CA LEU A 72 17.00 3.93 4.48
C LEU A 72 17.57 2.81 5.35
N ASP A 73 17.10 2.75 6.59
CA ASP A 73 17.46 1.74 7.57
C ASP A 73 16.21 1.03 8.06
N VAL A 74 16.42 -0.16 8.63
CA VAL A 74 15.36 -0.96 9.23
C VAL A 74 15.38 -0.75 10.73
N TRP A 75 14.23 -0.37 11.28
CA TRP A 75 14.05 -0.29 12.72
C TRP A 75 14.21 -1.65 13.38
N ASN A 76 14.99 -1.73 14.45
CA ASN A 76 15.06 -2.91 15.30
C ASN A 76 14.32 -2.66 16.61
N GLU A 77 13.18 -3.32 16.80
CA GLU A 77 12.36 -3.19 18.02
C GLU A 77 13.07 -3.73 19.26
N GLU A 78 14.00 -4.67 19.12
CA GLU A 78 14.73 -5.27 20.26
C GLU A 78 15.81 -4.33 20.80
N THR A 79 16.52 -3.64 19.91
CA THR A 79 17.62 -2.71 20.26
C THR A 79 17.14 -1.27 20.41
N GLY A 80 16.02 -0.90 19.77
CA GLY A 80 15.54 0.47 19.69
C GLY A 80 16.41 1.35 18.79
N GLU A 81 17.09 0.76 17.82
CA GLU A 81 18.00 1.45 16.90
C GLU A 81 17.61 1.15 15.44
N SER A 82 17.93 2.09 14.53
CA SER A 82 17.82 1.87 13.09
C SER A 82 19.10 1.23 12.58
N GLU A 83 18.97 0.12 11.85
CA GLU A 83 20.09 -0.69 11.39
C GLU A 83 20.01 -0.93 9.88
N ARG A 84 21.14 -0.78 9.19
CA ARG A 84 21.24 -1.12 7.77
C ARG A 84 21.25 -2.63 7.59
N ILE A 85 20.20 -3.16 6.96
CA ILE A 85 20.14 -4.56 6.51
C ILE A 85 20.51 -4.63 5.03
N MET A 86 21.33 -5.60 4.66
CA MET A 86 21.67 -5.88 3.25
C MET A 86 20.77 -7.00 2.73
N PHE A 87 19.72 -6.64 2.01
CA PHE A 87 18.82 -7.60 1.36
C PHE A 87 19.45 -8.15 0.07
N ALA A 88 19.48 -9.47 -0.08
CA ALA A 88 19.93 -10.13 -1.30
C ALA A 88 18.81 -10.24 -2.35
N THR A 89 17.55 -10.26 -1.91
CA THR A 89 16.36 -10.34 -2.78
C THR A 89 15.23 -9.47 -2.24
N LYS A 90 14.31 -9.03 -3.12
CA LYS A 90 13.13 -8.25 -2.73
C LYS A 90 12.25 -8.95 -1.71
N GLU A 91 12.16 -10.29 -1.77
CA GLU A 91 11.39 -11.08 -0.81
C GLU A 91 11.91 -11.01 0.62
N GLU A 92 13.19 -10.70 0.84
CA GLU A 92 13.73 -10.54 2.20
C GLU A 92 13.23 -9.28 2.89
N MET A 93 12.72 -8.28 2.15
CA MET A 93 12.12 -7.07 2.73
C MET A 93 10.75 -7.31 3.33
N HIS A 94 10.07 -8.36 2.88
CA HIS A 94 8.71 -8.69 3.24
C HIS A 94 8.41 -8.69 4.76
N PRO A 95 9.23 -9.29 5.63
CA PRO A 95 8.99 -9.29 7.08
C PRO A 95 9.07 -7.90 7.72
N TYR A 96 9.65 -6.91 7.03
CA TYR A 96 9.89 -5.56 7.54
C TYR A 96 8.85 -4.55 7.07
N LEU A 97 8.02 -4.90 6.09
CA LEU A 97 6.90 -4.05 5.67
C LEU A 97 5.76 -4.05 6.68
N GLY A 98 5.77 -4.98 7.63
CA GLY A 98 4.70 -5.15 8.61
C GLY A 98 3.72 -6.24 8.21
N MET A 99 2.55 -6.21 8.84
CA MET A 99 1.52 -7.23 8.67
C MET A 99 0.73 -7.07 7.36
N THR A 100 -0.32 -7.88 7.19
CA THR A 100 -1.31 -7.78 6.12
C THR A 100 -1.71 -6.33 5.80
N PRO A 101 -1.58 -5.87 4.54
CA PRO A 101 -1.94 -4.51 4.19
C PRO A 101 -3.44 -4.27 4.31
N CYS A 102 -3.79 -3.01 4.56
CA CYS A 102 -5.11 -2.50 4.24
C CYS A 102 -5.17 -2.18 2.75
N ILE A 103 -6.26 -2.55 2.10
CA ILE A 103 -6.53 -2.19 0.71
C ILE A 103 -7.42 -0.95 0.72
N ASP A 104 -6.93 0.16 0.19
CA ASP A 104 -7.68 1.41 0.11
C ASP A 104 -8.18 1.63 -1.33
N VAL A 105 -9.39 2.12 -1.51
CA VAL A 105 -9.95 2.41 -2.85
C VAL A 105 -10.66 3.75 -2.84
N LYS A 106 -10.33 4.63 -3.80
CA LYS A 106 -10.98 5.96 -3.94
C LYS A 106 -11.00 6.41 -5.39
N SER A 107 -12.09 7.06 -5.79
CA SER A 107 -12.13 7.76 -7.08
C SER A 107 -11.52 9.15 -6.98
N PHE A 108 -10.63 9.48 -7.92
CA PHE A 108 -10.01 10.80 -8.03
C PHE A 108 -9.79 11.16 -9.51
N LYS A 109 -10.29 12.32 -9.94
CA LYS A 109 -10.16 12.85 -11.32
C LYS A 109 -10.44 11.79 -12.41
N ASP A 110 -11.65 11.24 -12.38
CA ASP A 110 -12.17 10.24 -13.34
C ASP A 110 -11.47 8.87 -13.33
N LYS A 111 -10.56 8.64 -12.39
CA LYS A 111 -9.90 7.35 -12.16
C LYS A 111 -10.26 6.78 -10.80
N VAL A 112 -10.08 5.47 -10.65
CA VAL A 112 -10.09 4.81 -9.36
C VAL A 112 -8.66 4.40 -9.02
N TYR A 113 -8.21 4.80 -7.84
CA TYR A 113 -6.90 4.46 -7.32
C TYR A 113 -7.04 3.38 -6.25
N LEU A 114 -6.04 2.50 -6.20
CA LEU A 114 -5.90 1.43 -5.23
C LEU A 114 -4.70 1.73 -4.34
N GLY A 115 -4.86 1.59 -3.04
CA GLY A 115 -3.80 1.71 -2.05
C GLY A 115 -3.48 0.36 -1.45
N LEU A 116 -2.20 0.00 -1.34
CA LEU A 116 -1.74 -1.04 -0.43
C LEU A 116 -1.00 -0.38 0.72
N THR A 117 -1.63 -0.38 1.90
CA THR A 117 -1.10 0.37 3.03
C THR A 117 -0.71 -0.51 4.22
N PHE A 118 0.53 -0.34 4.65
CA PHE A 118 1.19 -1.12 5.69
C PHE A 118 1.52 -0.22 6.88
N TYR A 119 0.53 -0.05 7.77
CA TYR A 119 0.66 0.80 8.96
C TYR A 119 1.20 0.06 10.20
N GLN A 120 0.90 -1.24 10.32
CA GLN A 120 1.17 -1.99 11.55
C GLN A 120 2.46 -2.79 11.44
N HIS A 121 3.34 -2.62 12.43
CA HIS A 121 4.63 -3.32 12.53
C HIS A 121 5.57 -3.07 11.35
N ASN A 122 5.40 -1.94 10.66
CA ASN A 122 6.28 -1.55 9.57
C ASN A 122 7.61 -1.06 10.17
N ARG A 123 8.68 -1.78 9.85
CA ARG A 123 10.04 -1.50 10.33
C ARG A 123 10.86 -0.72 9.32
N LEU A 124 10.37 -0.54 8.10
CA LEU A 124 10.98 0.31 7.08
C LEU A 124 10.51 1.78 7.19
N SER A 125 9.35 2.02 7.81
CA SER A 125 8.79 3.34 8.10
C SER A 125 7.91 3.27 9.35
N ILE A 126 8.52 3.50 10.52
CA ILE A 126 7.87 3.27 11.82
C ILE A 126 6.74 4.28 12.08
N GLU A 127 6.97 5.55 11.77
CA GLU A 127 6.09 6.64 12.19
C GLU A 127 4.80 6.70 11.38
N HIS A 128 4.88 6.33 10.10
CA HIS A 128 3.78 6.55 9.16
C HIS A 128 3.43 5.32 8.31
N GLY A 129 4.25 4.25 8.36
CA GLY A 129 4.07 3.09 7.52
C GLY A 129 4.44 3.38 6.07
N ILE A 130 3.99 2.50 5.17
CA ILE A 130 4.19 2.63 3.72
C ILE A 130 2.85 2.48 3.04
N CYS A 131 2.53 3.42 2.14
CA CYS A 131 1.38 3.38 1.26
C CYS A 131 1.82 3.36 -0.20
N ALA A 132 1.39 2.36 -0.94
CA ALA A 132 1.61 2.25 -2.37
C ALA A 132 0.32 2.54 -3.13
N ILE A 133 0.36 3.52 -4.04
CA ILE A 133 -0.77 3.93 -4.87
C ILE A 133 -0.64 3.30 -6.26
N PHE A 134 -1.72 2.69 -6.73
CA PHE A 134 -1.82 2.10 -8.05
C PHE A 134 -2.95 2.70 -8.87
N ASP A 135 -2.69 2.86 -10.17
CA ASP A 135 -3.72 2.98 -11.22
C ASP A 135 -3.78 1.62 -11.94
N LYS A 136 -4.78 0.79 -11.58
CA LYS A 136 -4.85 -0.62 -11.98
C LYS A 136 -3.58 -1.38 -11.57
N LEU A 137 -2.75 -1.82 -12.53
CA LEU A 137 -1.48 -2.54 -12.31
C LEU A 137 -0.25 -1.62 -12.37
N GLU A 138 -0.44 -0.34 -12.62
CA GLU A 138 0.66 0.62 -12.65
C GLU A 138 0.89 1.16 -11.24
N LEU A 139 2.10 0.94 -10.71
CA LEU A 139 2.52 1.56 -9.46
C LEU A 139 2.79 3.04 -9.75
N PHE A 140 1.97 3.90 -9.17
CA PHE A 140 2.01 5.35 -9.40
C PHE A 140 2.95 6.06 -8.42
N LEU A 141 2.91 5.67 -7.14
CA LEU A 141 3.70 6.28 -6.07
C LEU A 141 3.82 5.33 -4.88
N VAL A 142 4.94 5.37 -4.18
CA VAL A 142 5.10 4.86 -2.81
C VAL A 142 5.44 6.04 -1.91
N ASP A 143 4.74 6.19 -0.79
CA ASP A 143 4.98 7.26 0.18
C ASP A 143 4.72 6.76 1.61
N SER A 144 5.16 7.54 2.58
CA SER A 144 4.93 7.33 4.00
C SER A 144 3.61 7.92 4.49
N TYR A 145 2.95 8.82 3.74
CA TYR A 145 1.64 9.36 4.12
C TYR A 145 0.50 8.34 3.97
N ASP A 146 -0.62 8.60 4.63
CA ASP A 146 -1.84 7.81 4.44
C ASP A 146 -2.43 7.99 3.03
N PHE A 147 -3.22 7.00 2.60
CA PHE A 147 -3.77 6.94 1.24
C PHE A 147 -4.54 8.21 0.85
N GLU A 148 -5.39 8.72 1.75
CA GLU A 148 -6.16 9.93 1.49
C GLU A 148 -5.28 11.18 1.42
N GLY A 149 -4.32 11.32 2.34
CA GLY A 149 -3.36 12.43 2.37
C GLY A 149 -2.49 12.48 1.11
N ILE A 150 -2.09 11.32 0.57
CA ILE A 150 -1.39 11.25 -0.72
C ILE A 150 -2.26 11.80 -1.85
N LEU A 151 -3.51 11.33 -1.96
CA LEU A 151 -4.42 11.79 -3.02
C LEU A 151 -4.77 13.28 -2.90
N ASP A 152 -4.92 13.78 -1.67
CA ASP A 152 -5.14 15.20 -1.42
C ASP A 152 -3.90 16.05 -1.77
N ASN A 153 -2.70 15.58 -1.45
CA ASN A 153 -1.46 16.25 -1.85
C ASN A 153 -1.31 16.30 -3.38
N LEU A 154 -1.69 15.24 -4.10
CA LEU A 154 -1.74 15.26 -5.56
C LEU A 154 -2.69 16.35 -6.07
N LYS A 155 -3.88 16.50 -5.46
CA LYS A 155 -4.82 17.58 -5.81
C LYS A 155 -4.19 18.96 -5.74
N TYR A 156 -3.37 19.25 -4.73
CA TYR A 156 -2.68 20.53 -4.59
C TYR A 156 -1.53 20.70 -5.59
N ARG A 157 -0.72 19.66 -5.83
CA ARG A 157 0.36 19.72 -6.83
C ARG A 157 -0.17 19.99 -8.24
N TYR A 158 -1.30 19.40 -8.62
CA TYR A 158 -1.94 19.69 -9.91
C TYR A 158 -2.65 21.05 -9.98
N LYS A 159 -3.12 21.62 -8.86
CA LYS A 159 -3.66 23.01 -8.85
C LYS A 159 -2.57 24.07 -8.96
N SER A 160 -1.32 23.71 -8.68
CA SER A 160 -0.15 24.58 -8.75
C SER A 160 0.48 24.62 -10.15
N GLY A 161 -0.04 23.81 -11.08
CA GLY A 161 0.41 23.70 -12.46
C GLY A 161 -0.71 24.00 -13.45
N SER A 162 -1.21 25.23 -13.44
CA SER A 162 -2.08 25.79 -14.48
C SER A 162 -1.80 27.28 -14.65
#